data_AF-A0A1G5IFR9-F1
#
_entry.id   AF-A0A1G5IFR9-F1
#
_cell.length_a   1.000
_cell.length_b   1.000
_cell.length_c   1.000
_cell.angle_alpha   90.00
_cell.angle_beta   90.00
_cell.angle_gamma   90.00
#
_symmetry.space_group_name_H-M   'P 1'
#
loop_
_entity.id
_entity.type
_entity.pdbx_description
1 polymer ?
#
loop_
_entity_poly.entity_id
_entity_poly.type
_entity_poly.pdbx_seq_one_letter_code
_entity_poly.pdbx_strand_id
1 'polypeptide(L)'
;MSSYKIVKKIINEWDPVGLFPMAPIDEYELEICRIADYIDSTKIVQVDDLSERIESVFTKTFGDDSFVKNIEDCKTVAKKIIDEIA
;
A
#
# COMPACT_ATOMS: atom_id res chain seq x y z
N MET A 1 -0.93 -17.23 5.75
CA MET A 1 -0.49 -16.03 6.50
C MET A 1 -1.16 -14.86 5.82
N SER A 2 -1.88 -14.00 6.55
CA SER A 2 -2.54 -12.85 5.92
C SER A 2 -1.50 -11.83 5.49
N SER A 3 -1.59 -11.35 4.24
CA SER A 3 -0.66 -10.38 3.66
C SER A 3 -0.59 -9.05 4.44
N TYR A 4 -1.59 -8.79 5.29
CA TYR A 4 -1.73 -7.61 6.14
C TYR A 4 -0.46 -7.18 6.87
N LYS A 5 0.26 -8.10 7.54
CA LYS A 5 1.44 -7.70 8.34
C LYS A 5 2.57 -7.15 7.47
N ILE A 6 2.77 -7.74 6.29
CA ILE A 6 3.81 -7.33 5.34
C ILE A 6 3.43 -5.98 4.73
N VAL A 7 2.19 -5.86 4.26
CA VAL A 7 1.64 -4.61 3.72
C VAL A 7 1.74 -3.48 4.76
N LYS A 8 1.32 -3.72 6.01
CA LYS A 8 1.38 -2.73 7.10
C LYS A 8 2.78 -2.21 7.33
N LYS A 9 3.76 -3.11 7.43
CA LYS A 9 5.16 -2.74 7.65
C LYS A 9 5.68 -1.85 6.53
N ILE A 10 5.48 -2.27 5.28
CA ILE A 10 6.04 -1.59 4.11
C ILE A 10 5.35 -0.23 3.89
N ILE A 11 4.02 -0.17 4.03
CA ILE A 11 3.26 1.08 3.86
C ILE A 11 3.59 2.09 4.96
N ASN A 12 3.67 1.66 6.23
CA ASN A 12 4.03 2.57 7.32
C ASN A 12 5.47 3.08 7.19
N GLU A 13 6.41 2.27 6.68
CA GLU A 13 7.79 2.71 6.41
C GLU A 13 7.86 3.65 5.20
N TRP A 14 7.04 3.41 4.17
CA TRP A 14 6.98 4.26 2.99
C TRP A 14 6.35 5.62 3.30
N ASP A 15 5.36 5.64 4.19
CA ASP A 15 4.62 6.82 4.63
C ASP A 15 4.16 7.72 3.47
N PRO A 16 3.23 7.22 2.63
CA PRO A 16 2.91 7.83 1.33
C PRO A 16 2.45 9.29 1.40
N VAL A 17 1.81 9.69 2.50
CA VAL A 17 1.30 11.05 2.71
C VAL A 17 1.97 11.78 3.89
N GLY A 18 3.03 11.21 4.48
CA GLY A 18 3.87 11.92 5.47
C GLY A 18 3.21 12.13 6.83
N LEU A 19 2.41 11.18 7.32
CA LEU A 19 1.65 11.32 8.57
C LEU A 19 2.48 10.98 9.81
N PHE A 20 3.56 10.22 9.65
CA PHE A 20 4.41 9.82 10.77
C PHE A 20 5.49 10.86 11.10
N PRO A 21 5.84 11.04 12.39
CA PRO A 21 5.37 10.33 13.58
C PRO A 21 4.16 10.97 14.29
N MET A 22 3.50 11.96 13.70
CA MET A 22 2.50 12.77 14.41
C MET A 22 1.12 12.09 14.47
N ALA A 23 0.86 11.17 13.54
CA ALA A 23 -0.35 10.36 13.51
C ALA A 23 -0.21 9.01 14.25
N PRO A 24 -1.32 8.38 14.67
CA PRO A 24 -1.34 7.03 15.23
C PRO A 24 -0.76 5.98 14.28
N ILE A 25 -0.23 4.87 14.83
CA ILE A 25 0.39 3.78 14.03
C ILE A 25 -0.59 3.01 13.13
N ASP A 26 -1.89 3.18 13.36
CA ASP A 26 -3.01 2.61 12.63
C ASP A 26 -3.64 3.57 11.61
N GLU A 27 -3.01 4.72 11.35
CA GLU A 27 -3.52 5.74 10.42
C GLU A 27 -3.85 5.21 9.01
N TYR A 28 -3.08 4.23 8.50
CA TYR A 28 -3.32 3.60 7.20
C TYR A 28 -4.09 2.27 7.27
N GLU A 29 -4.71 1.93 8.41
CA GLU A 29 -5.26 0.60 8.64
C GLU A 29 -6.29 0.18 7.58
N LEU A 30 -7.16 1.10 7.15
CA LEU A 30 -8.17 0.81 6.13
C LEU A 30 -7.54 0.55 4.75
N GLU A 31 -6.54 1.34 4.38
CA GLU A 31 -5.82 1.23 3.11
C GLU A 31 -5.04 -0.08 3.07
N ILE A 32 -4.34 -0.39 4.16
CA ILE A 32 -3.60 -1.64 4.35
C ILE A 32 -4.53 -2.84 4.25
N CYS A 33 -5.69 -2.82 4.93
CA CYS A 33 -6.70 -3.88 4.81
C CYS A 33 -7.13 -4.08 3.36
N ARG A 34 -7.45 -3.01 2.64
CA ARG A 34 -7.89 -3.08 1.23
C ARG A 34 -6.83 -3.64 0.29
N ILE A 35 -5.56 -3.36 0.53
CA ILE A 35 -4.43 -3.89 -0.25
C ILE A 35 -4.19 -5.35 0.11
N ALA A 36 -4.19 -5.69 1.40
CA ALA A 36 -4.02 -7.05 1.89
C ALA A 36 -5.13 -7.98 1.39
N ASP A 37 -6.39 -7.55 1.47
CA ASP A 37 -7.54 -8.32 0.96
C ASP A 37 -7.44 -8.58 -0.54
N TYR A 38 -6.92 -7.60 -1.30
CA TYR A 38 -6.68 -7.76 -2.73
C TYR A 38 -5.63 -8.84 -3.00
N ILE A 39 -4.52 -8.84 -2.25
CA ILE A 39 -3.47 -9.85 -2.39
C ILE A 39 -3.99 -11.22 -1.98
N ASP A 40 -4.64 -11.33 -0.81
CA ASP A 40 -5.12 -12.59 -0.25
C ASP A 40 -6.25 -13.23 -1.10
N SER A 41 -7.01 -12.42 -1.86
CA SER A 41 -8.04 -12.90 -2.79
C SER A 41 -7.52 -13.22 -4.20
N THR A 42 -6.28 -12.86 -4.51
CA THR A 42 -5.70 -13.02 -5.86
C THR A 42 -4.65 -14.13 -5.85
N LYS A 43 -4.76 -15.10 -6.77
CA LYS A 43 -3.82 -16.24 -6.83
C LYS A 43 -2.41 -15.85 -7.30
N ILE A 44 -2.30 -14.86 -8.16
CA ILE A 44 -1.04 -14.36 -8.73
C ILE A 44 -1.17 -12.84 -8.79
N VAL A 45 -0.34 -12.13 -8.02
CA VAL A 45 -0.33 -10.67 -7.99
C VAL A 45 0.82 -10.18 -8.87
N GLN A 46 0.50 -9.41 -9.91
CA GLN A 46 1.51 -8.73 -10.72
C GLN A 46 1.86 -7.38 -10.10
N VAL A 47 3.09 -6.91 -10.34
CA VAL A 47 3.58 -5.61 -9.83
C VAL A 47 2.71 -4.47 -10.35
N ASP A 48 2.36 -4.48 -11.65
CA ASP A 48 1.53 -3.44 -12.26
C ASP A 48 0.14 -3.38 -11.60
N ASP A 49 -0.57 -4.50 -11.50
CA ASP A 49 -1.92 -4.56 -10.91
C ASP A 49 -1.91 -4.09 -9.44
N LEU A 50 -0.90 -4.50 -8.66
CA LEU A 50 -0.77 -4.07 -7.27
C LEU A 50 -0.42 -2.58 -7.16
N SER A 51 0.41 -2.06 -8.05
CA SER A 51 0.78 -0.63 -8.05
C SER A 51 -0.41 0.27 -8.34
N GLU A 52 -1.25 -0.09 -9.32
CA GLU A 52 -2.50 0.63 -9.63
C GLU A 52 -3.49 0.53 -8.46
N ARG A 53 -3.55 -0.64 -7.79
CA ARG A 53 -4.39 -0.82 -6.60
C ARG A 53 -3.93 0.08 -5.45
N ILE A 54 -2.64 0.17 -5.19
CA ILE A 54 -2.07 1.04 -4.16
C ILE A 54 -2.39 2.50 -4.46
N GLU A 55 -2.06 2.97 -5.67
CA GLU A 55 -2.36 4.33 -6.12
C GLU A 55 -3.86 4.64 -5.94
N SER A 56 -4.73 3.78 -6.46
CA SER A 56 -6.19 3.98 -6.38
C SER A 56 -6.69 4.03 -4.93
N VAL A 57 -6.17 3.21 -4.04
CA VAL A 57 -6.58 3.18 -2.62
C VAL A 57 -6.19 4.46 -1.90
N PHE A 58 -4.97 4.95 -2.10
CA PHE A 58 -4.49 6.16 -1.45
C PHE A 58 -5.09 7.43 -2.05
N THR A 59 -5.16 7.55 -3.39
CA THR A 59 -5.80 8.69 -4.05
C THR A 59 -7.27 8.80 -3.67
N LYS A 60 -8.01 7.70 -3.56
CA LYS A 60 -9.43 7.74 -3.13
C LYS A 60 -9.62 8.18 -1.68
N THR A 61 -8.62 7.96 -0.82
CA THR A 61 -8.74 8.23 0.61
C THR A 61 -8.26 9.64 0.94
N PHE A 62 -7.14 10.07 0.35
CA PHE A 62 -6.47 11.33 0.69
C PHE A 62 -6.61 12.40 -0.40
N GLY A 63 -7.08 12.03 -1.60
CA GLY A 63 -7.14 12.90 -2.77
C GLY A 63 -5.77 13.13 -3.42
N ASP A 64 -5.80 13.61 -4.67
CA ASP A 64 -4.60 13.92 -5.45
C ASP A 64 -3.74 15.04 -4.85
N ASP A 65 -4.34 15.91 -4.04
CA ASP A 65 -3.64 17.02 -3.38
C ASP A 65 -2.73 16.54 -2.24
N SER A 66 -3.08 15.44 -1.58
CA SER A 66 -2.32 14.89 -0.44
C SER A 66 -1.47 13.70 -0.84
N PHE A 67 -1.98 12.82 -1.70
CA PHE A 67 -1.22 11.71 -2.26
C PHE A 67 -0.49 12.16 -3.53
N VAL A 68 0.73 12.67 -3.35
CA VAL A 68 1.56 13.21 -4.44
C VAL A 68 2.52 12.19 -5.06
N LYS A 69 2.37 10.90 -4.72
CA LYS A 69 3.23 9.82 -5.23
C LYS A 69 2.77 9.43 -6.63
N ASN A 70 3.72 9.07 -7.49
CA ASN A 70 3.41 8.62 -8.84
C ASN A 70 3.32 7.08 -8.92
N ILE A 71 2.88 6.59 -10.08
CA ILE A 71 2.76 5.14 -10.31
C ILE A 71 4.10 4.39 -10.19
N GLU A 72 5.26 5.01 -10.47
CA GLU A 72 6.57 4.36 -10.30
C GLU A 72 6.95 4.18 -8.82
N ASP A 73 6.61 5.15 -7.97
CA ASP A 73 6.72 5.00 -6.52
C ASP A 73 5.86 3.81 -6.05
N CYS A 74 4.61 3.74 -6.54
CA CYS A 74 3.70 2.65 -6.25
C CYS A 74 4.23 1.29 -6.73
N LYS A 75 4.86 1.24 -7.92
CA LYS A 75 5.51 0.02 -8.43
C LYS A 75 6.67 -0.44 -7.57
N THR A 76 7.48 0.49 -7.08
CA THR A 76 8.59 0.17 -6.17
C THR A 76 8.08 -0.47 -4.88
N VAL A 77 7.01 0.08 -4.32
CA VAL A 77 6.37 -0.45 -3.11
C VAL A 77 5.67 -1.79 -3.38
N ALA A 78 4.93 -1.89 -4.48
CA ALA A 78 4.27 -3.12 -4.90
C ALA A 78 5.27 -4.27 -5.04
N LYS A 79 6.41 -4.01 -5.69
CA LYS A 79 7.48 -5.00 -5.84
C LYS A 79 8.02 -5.45 -4.48
N LYS A 80 8.31 -4.51 -3.57
CA LYS A 80 8.75 -4.86 -2.19
C LYS A 80 7.73 -5.76 -1.47
N ILE A 81 6.43 -5.46 -1.60
CA ILE A 81 5.38 -6.26 -0.99
C ILE A 81 5.37 -7.67 -1.58
N ILE A 82 5.42 -7.82 -2.90
CA ILE A 82 5.42 -9.12 -3.57
C ILE A 82 6.67 -9.93 -3.20
N ASP A 83 7.85 -9.30 -3.19
CA ASP A 83 9.12 -9.94 -2.85
C ASP A 83 9.16 -10.47 -1.41
N GLU A 84 8.45 -9.83 -0.47
CA GLU A 84 8.36 -10.24 0.94
C GLU A 84 7.24 -11.26 1.22
N ILE A 85 6.29 -11.42 0.29
CA ILE A 85 5.18 -12.40 0.38
C ILE A 85 5.54 -13.74 -0.27
N ALA A 86 6.41 -13.70 -1.30
CA ALA A 86 6.88 -14.88 -2.04
C ALA A 86 7.73 -15.82 -1.17
#